data_AF-A0A9W8U7Q9-F1
#
_entry.id   AF-A0A9W8U7Q9-F1
#
_cell.length_a   1.000
_cell.length_b   1.000
_cell.length_c   1.000
_cell.angle_alpha   90.00
_cell.angle_beta   90.00
_cell.angle_gamma   90.00
#
_symmetry.space_group_name_H-M   'P 1'
#
loop_
_entity.id
_entity.type
_entity.pdbx_description
1 polymer ?
#
loop_
_entity_poly.entity_id
_entity_poly.type
_entity_poly.pdbx_seq_one_letter_code
_entity_poly.pdbx_strand_id
1 'polypeptide(L)'
;MGSSGSGVLLLYSWMSDAVKWSGLSQAERIKICLHDLSKYYAGDPEIDLYEQYIESFDVLWTNEWCGGDAMYLPGQFSRFHEVAKASEGQIFFADCWGD
;
A
#
# COMPACT_ATOMS: atom_id res chain seq x y z
N MET A 1 -1.06 -15.27 20.07
CA MET A 1 -1.76 -14.24 19.27
C MET A 1 -3.25 -14.60 19.28
N GLY A 2 -4.11 -13.60 19.45
CA GLY A 2 -5.57 -13.72 19.25
C GLY A 2 -6.38 -13.90 20.54
N SER A 3 -6.95 -12.82 21.06
CA SER A 3 -8.22 -12.89 21.80
C SER A 3 -9.32 -13.37 20.84
N SER A 4 -10.39 -13.98 21.37
CA SER A 4 -11.54 -14.53 20.62
C SER A 4 -12.44 -13.49 19.92
N GLY A 5 -11.86 -12.44 19.35
CA GLY A 5 -12.57 -11.32 18.72
C GLY A 5 -12.07 -11.05 17.30
N SER A 6 -12.80 -10.18 16.60
CA SER A 6 -12.47 -9.78 15.22
C SER A 6 -11.06 -9.18 15.12
N GLY A 7 -10.32 -9.59 14.10
CA GLY A 7 -9.02 -9.04 13.73
C GLY A 7 -9.08 -8.24 12.43
N VAL A 8 -8.03 -7.47 12.15
CA VAL A 8 -7.84 -6.77 10.87
C VAL A 8 -6.61 -7.34 10.20
N LEU A 9 -6.75 -7.71 8.92
CA LEU A 9 -5.64 -8.14 8.08
C LEU A 9 -5.32 -7.05 7.06
N LEU A 10 -4.05 -6.66 6.97
CA LEU A 10 -3.57 -5.69 5.98
C LEU A 10 -2.92 -6.43 4.80
N LEU A 11 -3.39 -6.12 3.59
CA LEU A 11 -2.74 -6.50 2.34
C LEU A 11 -2.06 -5.28 1.74
N TYR A 12 -0.82 -5.45 1.29
CA TYR A 12 0.02 -4.34 0.86
C TYR A 12 0.88 -4.72 -0.33
N SER A 13 0.98 -3.82 -1.31
CA SER A 13 1.79 -4.00 -2.52
C SER A 13 2.43 -2.68 -2.94
N TRP A 14 3.57 -2.76 -3.61
CA TRP A 14 4.38 -1.61 -4.05
C TRP A 14 4.64 -1.66 -5.56
N MET A 15 5.12 -0.53 -6.09
CA MET A 15 5.63 -0.42 -7.46
C MET A 15 4.68 -1.03 -8.51
N SER A 16 5.22 -1.85 -9.41
CA SER A 16 4.47 -2.51 -10.49
C SER A 16 3.34 -3.38 -9.99
N ASP A 17 3.44 -3.95 -8.79
CA ASP A 17 2.35 -4.74 -8.23
C ASP A 17 1.19 -3.85 -7.81
N ALA A 18 1.47 -2.73 -7.12
CA ALA A 18 0.46 -1.71 -6.80
C ALA A 18 -0.24 -1.16 -8.06
N VAL A 19 0.52 -0.90 -9.12
CA VAL A 19 -0.02 -0.35 -10.38
C VAL A 19 -1.02 -1.32 -11.05
N LYS A 20 -0.83 -2.64 -10.94
CA LYS A 20 -1.78 -3.62 -11.51
C LYS A 20 -3.18 -3.49 -10.91
N TRP A 21 -3.28 -3.06 -9.65
CA TRP A 21 -4.56 -2.85 -8.96
C TRP A 21 -5.30 -1.59 -9.41
N SER A 22 -4.61 -0.64 -10.02
CA SER A 22 -5.18 0.66 -10.41
C SER A 22 -6.24 0.57 -11.51
N GLY A 23 -6.15 -0.45 -12.37
CA GLY A 23 -7.12 -0.70 -13.45
C GLY A 23 -8.39 -1.43 -13.01
N LEU A 24 -8.49 -1.82 -11.75
CA LEU A 24 -9.62 -2.60 -11.21
C LEU A 24 -10.58 -1.70 -10.43
N SER A 25 -11.84 -2.08 -10.34
CA SER A 25 -12.77 -1.52 -9.36
C SER A 25 -12.48 -2.06 -7.96
N GLN A 26 -12.90 -1.35 -6.90
CA GLN A 26 -12.77 -1.82 -5.52
C GLN A 26 -13.35 -3.24 -5.32
N ALA A 27 -14.52 -3.51 -5.90
CA ALA A 27 -15.16 -4.83 -5.80
C ALA A 27 -14.30 -5.95 -6.43
N GLU A 28 -13.66 -5.67 -7.57
CA GLU A 28 -12.75 -6.62 -8.21
C GLU A 28 -11.49 -6.85 -7.38
N ARG A 29 -10.93 -5.78 -6.79
CA ARG A 29 -9.77 -5.89 -5.89
C ARG A 29 -10.08 -6.78 -4.69
N ILE A 30 -11.20 -6.53 -4.00
CA ILE A 30 -11.64 -7.34 -2.85
C ILE A 30 -11.83 -8.81 -3.25
N LYS A 31 -12.48 -9.06 -4.39
CA LYS A 31 -12.71 -10.42 -4.89
C LYS A 31 -11.39 -11.18 -5.14
N ILE A 32 -10.40 -10.52 -5.76
CA ILE A 32 -9.08 -11.11 -6.01
C ILE A 32 -8.35 -11.35 -4.68
N CYS A 33 -8.37 -10.40 -3.76
CA CYS A 33 -7.76 -10.54 -2.44
C CYS A 33 -8.33 -11.75 -1.67
N LEU A 34 -9.66 -11.89 -1.59
CA LEU A 34 -10.29 -13.02 -0.90
C LEU A 34 -9.94 -14.35 -1.57
N HIS A 35 -9.95 -14.40 -2.90
CA HIS A 35 -9.56 -15.58 -3.65
C HIS A 35 -8.09 -15.98 -3.39
N ASP A 36 -7.17 -15.03 -3.45
CA ASP A 36 -5.75 -15.32 -3.26
C ASP A 36 -5.44 -15.71 -1.82
N LEU A 37 -6.09 -15.07 -0.84
CA LEU A 37 -6.02 -15.50 0.55
C LEU A 37 -6.59 -16.91 0.73
N SER A 38 -7.70 -17.26 0.07
CA SER A 38 -8.29 -18.61 0.19
C SER A 38 -7.37 -19.69 -0.33
N LYS A 39 -6.59 -19.37 -1.37
CA LYS A 39 -5.53 -20.25 -1.88
C LYS A 39 -4.36 -20.35 -0.92
N TYR A 40 -3.97 -19.23 -0.31
CA TYR A 40 -2.87 -19.19 0.65
C TYR A 40 -3.18 -20.03 1.90
N TYR A 41 -4.41 -19.95 2.40
CA TYR A 41 -4.87 -20.69 3.58
C TYR A 41 -5.55 -22.02 3.26
N ALA A 42 -5.52 -22.49 2.01
CA ALA A 42 -6.22 -23.71 1.59
C ALA A 42 -5.82 -24.99 2.35
N GLY A 43 -4.65 -24.98 3.01
CA GLY A 43 -4.16 -26.09 3.84
C GLY A 43 -4.69 -26.10 5.27
N ASP A 44 -5.41 -25.07 5.69
CA ASP A 44 -5.92 -24.92 7.05
C ASP A 44 -7.46 -25.08 7.06
N PRO A 45 -8.00 -26.23 7.52
CA PRO A 45 -9.43 -26.49 7.50
C PRO A 45 -10.23 -25.65 8.49
N GLU A 46 -9.57 -24.95 9.43
CA GLU A 46 -10.24 -24.05 10.39
C GLU A 46 -10.47 -22.65 9.79
N ILE A 47 -9.88 -22.37 8.61
CA ILE A 47 -9.94 -21.04 7.99
C ILE A 47 -10.86 -21.07 6.76
N ASP A 48 -12.15 -20.72 6.98
CA ASP A 48 -13.02 -20.25 5.90
C ASP A 48 -13.00 -18.72 5.82
N LEU A 49 -12.28 -18.17 4.83
CA LEU A 49 -12.15 -16.72 4.67
C LEU A 49 -13.41 -16.04 4.18
N TYR A 50 -14.24 -16.72 3.39
CA TYR A 50 -15.45 -16.11 2.85
C TYR A 50 -16.51 -15.98 3.95
N GLU A 51 -16.55 -16.94 4.89
CA GLU A 51 -17.40 -16.86 6.08
C GLU A 51 -16.87 -15.83 7.10
N GLN A 52 -15.54 -15.74 7.27
CA GLN A 52 -14.93 -14.82 8.23
C GLN A 52 -14.83 -13.37 7.75
N TYR A 53 -15.03 -13.12 6.45
CA TYR A 53 -14.98 -11.77 5.89
C TYR A 53 -16.19 -10.93 6.35
N ILE A 54 -15.91 -9.80 7.00
CA ILE A 54 -16.94 -8.86 7.49
C ILE A 54 -17.01 -7.63 6.58
N GLU A 55 -15.87 -6.94 6.44
CA GLU A 55 -15.76 -5.68 5.69
C GLU A 55 -14.30 -5.48 5.25
N SER A 56 -14.10 -4.66 4.22
CA SER A 56 -12.78 -4.21 3.77
C SER A 56 -12.78 -2.72 3.45
N PHE A 57 -11.61 -2.12 3.60
CA PHE A 57 -11.28 -0.80 3.09
C PHE A 57 -9.97 -0.89 2.30
N ASP A 58 -9.87 -0.16 1.19
CA ASP A 58 -8.67 -0.10 0.38
C ASP A 58 -8.34 1.33 -0.05
N VAL A 59 -7.05 1.58 -0.24
CA VAL A 59 -6.53 2.87 -0.71
C VAL A 59 -5.51 2.60 -1.79
N LEU A 60 -5.70 3.27 -2.93
CA LEU A 60 -4.68 3.39 -3.96
C LEU A 60 -4.02 4.75 -3.82
N TRP A 61 -2.87 4.81 -3.15
CA TRP A 61 -2.18 6.06 -2.83
C TRP A 61 -1.89 6.95 -4.05
N THR A 62 -1.73 6.36 -5.24
CA THR A 62 -1.54 7.11 -6.49
C THR A 62 -2.78 7.90 -6.93
N ASN A 63 -3.96 7.54 -6.44
CA ASN A 63 -5.23 8.21 -6.76
C ASN A 63 -5.64 9.22 -5.67
N GLU A 64 -4.88 9.31 -4.59
CA GLU A 64 -5.10 10.22 -3.48
C GLU A 64 -4.23 11.47 -3.60
N TRP A 65 -4.46 12.45 -2.72
CA TRP A 65 -3.71 13.71 -2.69
C TRP A 65 -2.19 13.57 -2.55
N CYS A 66 -1.71 12.45 -2.01
CA CYS A 66 -0.27 12.18 -1.93
C CYS A 66 0.37 11.90 -3.30
N GLY A 67 -0.41 11.43 -4.30
CA GLY A 67 0.09 11.09 -5.63
C GLY A 67 1.06 9.89 -5.69
N GLY A 68 1.40 9.29 -4.56
CA GLY A 68 2.32 8.17 -4.44
C GLY A 68 3.34 8.39 -3.32
N ASP A 69 4.46 7.68 -3.40
CA ASP A 69 5.59 7.83 -2.49
C ASP A 69 6.88 8.15 -3.26
N ALA A 70 7.80 8.86 -2.61
CA ALA A 70 9.08 9.24 -3.20
C ALA A 70 10.06 8.07 -3.09
N MET A 71 10.57 7.60 -4.22
CA MET A 71 11.62 6.59 -4.25
C MET A 71 12.65 6.95 -5.30
N TYR A 72 13.88 7.22 -4.84
CA TYR A 72 14.97 7.56 -5.73
C TYR A 72 15.38 6.37 -6.60
N LEU A 73 15.45 6.61 -7.91
CA LEU A 73 16.17 5.74 -8.83
C LEU A 73 17.69 5.87 -8.60
N PRO A 74 18.48 4.87 -9.01
CA PRO A 74 19.93 4.90 -8.84
C PRO A 74 20.57 6.22 -9.30
N GLY A 75 21.30 6.86 -8.38
CA GLY A 75 22.00 8.13 -8.63
C GLY A 75 21.15 9.40 -8.53
N GLN A 76 19.82 9.31 -8.38
CA GLN A 76 19.00 10.53 -8.20
C GLN A 76 19.23 11.17 -6.83
N PHE A 77 19.36 10.37 -5.77
CA PHE A 77 19.64 10.89 -4.43
C PHE A 77 20.92 11.73 -4.41
N SER A 78 22.04 11.15 -4.85
CA SER A 78 23.35 11.84 -4.87
C SER A 78 23.39 13.06 -5.80
N ARG A 79 22.52 13.14 -6.80
CA ARG A 79 22.51 14.24 -7.79
C ARG A 79 21.58 15.38 -7.41
N PHE A 80 20.46 15.09 -6.74
CA PHE A 80 19.35 16.02 -6.62
C PHE A 80 18.87 16.24 -5.19
N HIS A 81 19.20 15.38 -4.23
CA HIS A 81 18.69 15.50 -2.87
C HIS A 81 19.13 16.81 -2.20
N GLU A 82 20.40 17.21 -2.34
CA GLU A 82 20.91 18.48 -1.82
C GLU A 82 20.22 19.70 -2.42
N VAL A 83 19.82 19.62 -3.69
CA VAL A 83 19.06 20.68 -4.36
C VAL A 83 17.62 20.70 -3.87
N ALA A 84 17.00 19.52 -3.70
CA ALA A 84 15.60 19.38 -3.28
C ALA A 84 15.35 19.89 -1.85
N LYS A 85 16.35 19.82 -0.95
CA LYS A 85 16.23 20.34 0.42
C LYS A 85 16.62 21.81 0.59
N ALA A 86 17.23 22.42 -0.43
CA ALA A 86 17.66 23.82 -0.35
C ALA A 86 16.44 24.76 -0.32
N SER A 87 16.46 25.78 0.53
CA SER A 87 15.40 26.78 0.57
C SER A 87 15.46 27.72 -0.63
N GLU A 88 14.30 28.19 -1.08
CA GLU A 88 14.17 29.19 -2.14
C GLU A 88 13.66 30.50 -1.53
N GLY A 89 14.58 31.36 -1.11
CA GLY A 89 14.27 32.61 -0.43
C GLY A 89 13.63 32.37 0.95
N GLN A 90 12.35 32.71 1.09
CA GLN A 90 11.56 32.47 2.31
C GLN A 90 10.70 31.19 2.23
N ILE A 91 10.86 30.40 1.17
CA ILE A 91 10.17 29.12 0.99
C ILE A 91 11.10 28.01 1.46
N PHE A 92 10.62 27.22 2.42
CA PHE A 92 11.34 26.10 3.01
C PHE A 92 10.62 24.80 2.63
N PHE A 93 11.38 23.81 2.19
CA PHE A 93 10.86 22.47 1.88
C PHE A 93 11.17 21.54 3.06
N ALA A 94 10.14 20.85 3.53
CA ALA A 94 10.25 19.85 4.59
C ALA A 94 9.39 18.64 4.21
N ASP A 95 9.94 17.46 4.35
CA ASP A 95 9.27 16.20 4.07
C ASP A 95 9.67 15.12 5.10
N CYS A 96 9.07 13.93 4.98
CA CYS A 96 9.45 12.77 5.79
C CYS A 96 10.77 12.12 5.35
N TRP A 97 11.44 12.68 4.35
CA TRP A 97 12.67 12.16 3.74
C TRP A 97 13.89 13.02 4.08
N GLY A 98 13.79 13.87 5.11
CA GLY A 98 14.89 14.64 5.66
C GLY A 98 15.73 13.81 6.65
N ASP A 99 17.01 13.63 6.28
CA ASP A 99 18.16 13.11 7.06
C ASP A 99 17.89 12.05 8.15
#